data_AF-A0A9D4M9J7-F1
#
_entry.id   AF-A0A9D4M9J7-F1
#
_cell.length_a   1.000
_cell.length_b   1.000
_cell.length_c   1.000
_cell.angle_alpha   90.00
_cell.angle_beta   90.00
_cell.angle_gamma   90.00
#
_symmetry.space_group_name_H-M   'P 1'
#
loop_
_entity.id
_entity.type
_entity.pdbx_description
1 polymer ?
#
loop_
_entity_poly.entity_id
_entity_poly.type
_entity_poly.pdbx_seq_one_letter_code
_entity_poly.pdbx_strand_id
1 'polypeptide(L)' 'MQTLYLFQLTVRATDNRIPTAQSTTATVIVTVLRDLAPPRFTNLPFTIDLNEKTVINS' A
#
# COMPACT_ATOMS: atom_id res chain seq x y z
N MET A 1 -23.38 -1.61 7.92
CA MET A 1 -22.42 -2.73 8.05
C MET A 1 -21.28 -2.50 7.06
N GLN A 2 -20.02 -2.58 7.51
CA GLN A 2 -18.85 -2.47 6.64
C GLN A 2 -18.72 -3.77 5.82
N THR A 3 -18.61 -3.67 4.49
CA THR A 3 -18.32 -4.83 3.65
C THR A 3 -16.83 -5.15 3.77
N LEU A 4 -16.51 -6.38 4.18
CA LEU A 4 -15.15 -6.90 4.24
C LEU A 4 -14.86 -7.67 2.94
N TYR A 5 -13.80 -7.32 2.21
CA TYR A 5 -13.31 -8.16 1.13
C TYR A 5 -12.13 -8.99 1.65
N LEU A 6 -12.24 -10.31 1.55
CA LEU A 6 -11.23 -11.25 1.98
C LEU A 6 -10.67 -11.97 0.75
N PHE A 7 -9.36 -11.86 0.56
CA PHE A 7 -8.64 -12.59 -0.48
C PHE A 7 -7.74 -13.62 0.18
N GLN A 8 -7.87 -14.87 -0.24
CA GLN A 8 -7.01 -15.95 0.20
C GLN A 8 -6.03 -16.27 -0.94
N LEU A 9 -4.73 -16.15 -0.64
CA LEU A 9 -3.67 -16.45 -1.58
C LEU A 9 -2.88 -17.66 -1.07
N THR A 10 -2.60 -18.60 -1.97
CA THR A 10 -1.57 -19.63 -1.72
C THR A 10 -0.25 -19.12 -2.28
N VAL A 11 0.70 -18.83 -1.41
CA VAL A 11 2.07 -18.46 -1.82
C VAL A 11 2.96 -19.70 -1.79
N ARG A 12 3.91 -19.79 -2.72
CA ARG A 12 4.89 -20.88 -2.80
C ARG A 12 6.29 -20.32 -2.79
N ALA A 13 7.13 -20.82 -1.89
CA ALA A 13 8.56 -20.59 -1.91
C ALA A 13 9.26 -21.84 -2.45
N THR A 14 10.29 -21.67 -3.28
CA THR A 14 11.13 -22.76 -3.80
C THR A 14 12.59 -22.33 -3.72
N ASP A 15 13.46 -23.18 -3.17
CA ASP A 15 14.90 -22.93 -3.20
C ASP A 15 15.51 -23.29 -4.57
N ASN A 16 16.78 -22.91 -4.80
CA ASN A 16 17.47 -23.13 -6.07
C ASN A 16 18.45 -24.33 -6.01
N ARG A 17 18.21 -25.33 -5.15
CA ARG A 17 19.12 -26.48 -5.03
C ARG A 17 19.08 -27.35 -6.30
N ILE A 18 20.24 -27.81 -6.77
CA ILE A 18 20.41 -28.76 -7.88
C ILE A 18 20.94 -30.10 -7.32
N PRO A 19 20.42 -31.27 -7.74
CA PRO A 19 19.35 -31.47 -8.73
C PRO A 19 17.93 -31.30 -8.17
N THR A 20 17.78 -31.27 -6.85
CA THR A 20 16.48 -31.32 -6.18
C THR A 20 16.19 -30.07 -5.37
N ALA A 21 15.44 -29.16 -5.97
CA ALA A 21 14.87 -28.00 -5.29
C ALA A 21 13.79 -28.44 -4.29
N GLN A 22 13.70 -27.72 -3.17
CA GLN A 22 12.63 -27.90 -2.18
C GLN A 22 11.62 -26.76 -2.27
N SER A 23 10.34 -27.09 -2.08
CA SER A 23 9.26 -26.10 -2.06
C SER A 23 8.40 -26.25 -0.83
N THR A 24 7.84 -25.12 -0.38
CA THR A 24 6.79 -25.09 0.63
C THR A 24 5.71 -24.08 0.22
N THR A 25 4.50 -24.24 0.75
CA THR A 25 3.38 -23.32 0.54
C THR A 25 2.87 -22.76 1.86
N ALA A 26 2.30 -21.56 1.79
CA ALA A 26 1.61 -20.93 2.90
C ALA A 26 0.35 -20.22 2.42
N THR A 27 -0.63 -20.07 3.31
CA THR A 27 -1.85 -19.30 3.05
C THR A 27 -1.68 -17.88 3.58
N VAL A 28 -1.89 -16.89 2.71
CA VAL A 28 -1.94 -15.46 3.06
C VAL A 28 -3.38 -15.00 2.95
N ILE A 29 -3.88 -14.37 4.01
CA ILE A 29 -5.21 -13.77 4.05
C ILE A 29 -5.03 -12.26 3.98
N VAL A 30 -5.55 -11.65 2.91
CA VAL A 30 -5.57 -10.19 2.74
C VAL A 30 -6.97 -9.70 3.01
N THR A 31 -7.09 -8.81 3.99
CA THR A 31 -8.33 -8.14 4.36
C THR A 31 -8.32 -6.73 3.83
N VAL A 32 -9.20 -6.43 2.87
CA VAL A 32 -9.37 -5.07 2.34
C VAL A 32 -10.55 -4.41 3.06
N LEU A 33 -10.23 -3.37 3.82
CA LEU A 33 -11.20 -2.51 4.46
C LEU A 33 -11.66 -1.44 3.49
N ARG A 34 -12.96 -1.17 3.44
CA ARG A 34 -13.49 -0.03 2.69
C ARG A 34 -13.01 1.26 3.36
N ASP A 35 -12.23 2.04 2.64
CA ASP A 35 -11.94 3.42 3.01
C ASP A 35 -13.10 4.32 2.56
N LEU A 36 -13.87 4.83 3.52
CA LEU A 36 -14.99 5.73 3.28
C LEU A 36 -14.57 7.21 3.31
N ALA A 37 -13.35 7.52 3.74
CA ALA A 37 -12.85 8.89 3.85
C ALA A 37 -11.40 8.98 3.35
N PRO A 38 -11.12 8.57 2.11
CA PRO A 38 -9.78 8.67 1.55
C PRO A 38 -9.36 10.14 1.44
N PRO A 39 -8.08 10.48 1.66
CA PRO A 39 -7.57 11.82 1.44
C PRO A 39 -7.92 12.34 0.04
N ARG A 40 -8.32 13.60 -0.02
CA ARG A 40 -8.60 14.32 -1.25
C ARG A 40 -7.83 15.62 -1.19
N PHE A 41 -7.00 15.87 -2.20
CA PHE A 41 -6.51 17.21 -2.42
C PHE A 41 -7.70 18.12 -2.72
N THR A 42 -7.79 19.22 -1.97
CA THR A 42 -8.75 20.29 -2.21
C THR A 42 -8.03 21.47 -2.86
N ASN A 43 -8.76 22.33 -3.57
CA ASN A 43 -8.23 23.57 -4.16
C ASN A 43 -7.07 23.34 -5.15
N LEU A 44 -7.26 22.41 -6.09
CA LEU A 44 -6.30 22.16 -7.18
C LEU A 44 -6.61 23.00 -8.43
N PRO A 45 -5.62 23.62 -9.08
CA PRO A 45 -4.21 23.71 -8.64
C PRO A 45 -4.05 24.64 -7.42
N PHE A 46 -3.17 24.26 -6.50
CA PHE A 46 -2.79 25.11 -5.38
C PHE A 46 -1.55 25.92 -5.77
N THR A 47 -1.68 27.24 -5.77
CA THR A 47 -0.60 28.19 -6.08
C THR A 47 -0.34 29.07 -4.86
N ILE A 48 0.93 29.28 -4.53
CA ILE A 48 1.35 30.26 -3.53
C ILE A 48 2.43 31.17 -4.12
N ASP A 49 2.39 32.43 -3.74
CA ASP A 49 3.48 33.38 -3.97
C ASP A 49 4.31 33.48 -2.69
N LEU A 50 5.63 33.33 -2.81
CA LEU A 50 6.56 33.37 -1.68
C LEU A 50 7.59 34.49 -1.89
N ASN A 51 7.83 35.30 -0.85
CA ASN A 51 8.91 36.28 -0.87
C ASN A 51 10.26 35.57 -0.68
N GLU A 52 11.29 35.97 -1.42
CA GLU A 52 12.65 35.41 -1.29
C GLU A 52 13.21 35.52 0.13
N LYS A 53 12.79 36.53 0.90
CA LYS A 53 13.24 36.76 2.29
C LYS A 53 12.40 36.05 3.34
N THR A 54 11.49 35.15 2.95
CA THR A 54 10.64 34.41 3.91
C THR A 54 11.53 33.56 4.82
N VAL A 55 11.29 33.63 6.13
CA VAL A 55 12.01 32.84 7.14
C VAL A 55 11.55 31.39 7.07
N ILE A 56 12.45 30.44 7.33
CA ILE A 56 12.13 29.01 7.31
C ILE A 56 11.14 28.70 8.46
N ASN A 57 10.01 28.06 8.15
CA ASN A 57 8.96 27.64 9.09
C ASN A 57 8.21 28.77 9.82
N SER A 58 8.18 30.00 9.28
CA SER A 58 7.36 31.09 9.81
C SER A 58 5.92 31.07 9.29
#